data_AF-A0A448XPU1-F1
#
_entry.id   AF-A0A448XPU1-F1
#
_cell.length_a   1.000
_cell.length_b   1.000
_cell.length_c   1.000
_cell.angle_alpha   90.00
_cell.angle_beta   90.00
_cell.angle_gamma   90.00
#
_symmetry.space_group_name_H-M   'P 1'
#
loop_
_entity.id
_entity.type
_entity.pdbx_description
1 polymer ?
#
loop_
_entity_poly.entity_id
_entity_poly.type
_entity_poly.pdbx_seq_one_letter_code
_entity_poly.pdbx_strand_id
1 'polypeptide(L)'
;MYTNISGEKAVSALLEILKREEDILEAEQIRKESLTRLINLTVRIPYFTFSDSIYEQIFGLPMGSPLSPLSANVYMDKSERKFEKLPLKLRVLMRYLDDYFALWSYGKENLNESPNFINQLDERITFTMEVEDE
;
A
#
# COMPACT_ATOMS: atom_id res chain seq x y z
N MET A 1 0.89 8.61 1.38
CA MET A 1 0.40 7.22 1.26
C MET A 1 -0.35 6.72 2.50
N TYR A 2 0.26 6.68 3.69
CA TYR A 2 -0.30 6.01 4.88
C TYR A 2 -1.75 6.37 5.23
N THR A 3 -2.05 7.67 5.28
CA THR A 3 -3.38 8.19 5.65
C THR A 3 -4.48 7.91 4.63
N ASN A 4 -4.12 7.45 3.42
CA ASN A 4 -5.05 7.13 2.36
C ASN A 4 -5.37 5.62 2.27
N ILE A 5 -4.66 4.78 3.02
CA ILE A 5 -4.85 3.32 3.02
C ILE A 5 -5.76 2.95 4.19
N SER A 6 -6.91 2.34 3.90
CA SER A 6 -7.78 1.79 4.95
C SER A 6 -7.05 0.68 5.72
N GLY A 7 -7.16 0.71 7.06
CA GLY A 7 -6.65 -0.36 7.91
C GLY A 7 -7.20 -1.74 7.52
N GLU A 8 -8.47 -1.83 7.14
CA GLU A 8 -9.07 -3.09 6.69
C GLU A 8 -8.44 -3.62 5.40
N LYS A 9 -8.21 -2.73 4.42
CA LYS A 9 -7.55 -3.10 3.15
C LYS A 9 -6.11 -3.57 3.40
N ALA A 10 -5.40 -2.92 4.32
CA ALA A 10 -4.06 -3.31 4.72
C ALA A 10 -4.02 -4.67 5.43
N VAL A 11 -4.93 -4.92 6.39
CA VAL A 11 -5.07 -6.24 7.04
C VAL A 11 -5.38 -7.30 6.00
N SER A 12 -6.33 -7.07 5.11
CA SER A 12 -6.67 -8.01 4.04
C SER A 12 -5.46 -8.34 3.17
N ALA A 13 -4.64 -7.36 2.78
CA ALA A 13 -3.43 -7.59 2.00
C ALA A 13 -2.37 -8.39 2.78
N LEU A 14 -2.16 -8.09 4.07
CA LEU A 14 -1.27 -8.87 4.93
C LEU A 14 -1.71 -10.33 5.09
N LEU A 15 -3.01 -10.57 5.31
CA LEU A 15 -3.53 -11.92 5.45
C LEU A 15 -3.42 -12.74 4.15
N GLU A 16 -3.47 -12.09 2.99
CA GLU A 16 -3.19 -12.76 1.71
C GLU A 16 -1.73 -13.20 1.60
N ILE A 17 -0.77 -12.39 2.07
CA ILE A 17 0.63 -12.79 2.14
C ILE A 17 0.82 -13.94 3.12
N LEU A 18 0.24 -13.87 4.32
CA LEU A 18 0.34 -14.97 5.30
C LEU A 18 -0.24 -16.29 4.80
N LYS A 19 -1.19 -16.25 3.86
CA LYS A 19 -1.70 -17.47 3.20
C LYS A 19 -0.72 -18.00 2.16
N ARG A 20 0.03 -17.13 1.49
CA ARG A 20 1.01 -17.52 0.47
C ARG A 20 2.28 -18.11 1.11
N GLU A 21 2.70 -17.55 2.24
CA GLU A 21 3.93 -17.91 2.97
C GLU A 21 3.63 -18.86 4.16
N GLU A 22 2.67 -19.77 3.99
CA GLU A 22 2.26 -20.69 5.07
C GLU A 22 3.38 -21.65 5.47
N ASP A 23 4.26 -22.01 4.53
CA ASP A 23 5.46 -22.80 4.73
C ASP A 23 6.47 -22.12 5.69
N ILE A 24 6.63 -20.80 5.59
CA ILE A 24 7.48 -20.02 6.51
C ILE A 24 6.89 -20.03 7.92
N LEU A 25 5.56 -19.89 8.03
CA LEU A 25 4.88 -19.95 9.32
C LEU A 25 5.08 -21.31 10.00
N GLU A 26 4.99 -22.40 9.23
CA GLU A 26 5.25 -23.75 9.73
C GLU A 26 6.70 -23.94 10.17
N ALA A 27 7.67 -23.51 9.35
CA ALA A 27 9.09 -23.61 9.66
C ALA A 27 9.48 -22.85 10.95
N GLU A 28 8.92 -21.65 11.15
CA GLU A 28 9.15 -20.81 12.32
C GLU A 28 8.22 -21.16 13.51
N GLN A 29 7.36 -22.18 13.37
CA GLN A 29 6.39 -22.62 14.38
C GLN A 29 5.43 -21.50 14.82
N ILE A 30 5.09 -20.60 13.90
CA ILE A 30 4.18 -19.47 14.15
C ILE A 30 2.76 -19.88 13.78
N ARG A 31 1.85 -19.87 14.77
CA ARG A 31 0.42 -20.11 14.51
C ARG A 31 -0.22 -18.94 13.78
N LYS A 32 -0.72 -19.18 12.58
CA LYS A 32 -1.41 -18.22 11.71
C LYS A 32 -2.53 -17.45 12.41
N GLU A 33 -3.33 -18.13 13.23
CA GLU A 33 -4.44 -17.53 13.99
C GLU A 33 -3.94 -16.52 15.01
N SER A 34 -2.79 -16.82 15.64
CA SER A 34 -2.18 -15.93 16.65
C SER A 34 -1.65 -14.67 15.99
N LEU A 35 -0.92 -14.82 14.88
CA LEU A 35 -0.40 -13.68 14.12
C LEU A 35 -1.54 -12.84 13.53
N THR A 36 -2.58 -13.48 13.00
CA THR A 36 -3.80 -12.82 12.49
C THR A 36 -4.48 -11.99 13.58
N ARG A 37 -4.60 -12.52 14.81
CA ARG A 37 -5.16 -11.77 15.95
C ARG A 37 -4.30 -10.56 16.31
N LEU A 38 -2.98 -10.70 16.33
CA LEU A 38 -2.06 -9.60 16.64
C LEU A 38 -2.12 -8.49 15.59
N ILE A 39 -2.12 -8.84 14.30
CA ILE A 39 -2.27 -7.87 13.20
C ILE A 39 -3.60 -7.11 13.34
N ASN A 40 -4.70 -7.81 13.55
CA ASN A 40 -6.00 -7.18 13.77
C ASN A 40 -6.00 -6.25 14.97
N LEU A 41 -5.36 -6.64 16.07
CA LEU A 41 -5.26 -5.81 17.28
C LEU A 41 -4.50 -4.51 16.99
N THR A 42 -3.36 -4.59 16.30
CA THR A 42 -2.54 -3.41 15.99
C THR A 42 -3.24 -2.41 15.07
N VAL A 43 -4.10 -2.88 14.17
CA VAL A 43 -4.83 -2.00 13.24
C VAL A 43 -6.13 -1.46 13.85
N ARG A 44 -6.77 -2.21 14.77
CA ARG A 44 -8.04 -1.83 15.42
C ARG A 44 -7.88 -0.93 16.65
N ILE A 45 -6.65 -0.63 17.09
CA ILE A 45 -6.38 0.23 18.24
C ILE A 45 -5.57 1.46 17.80
N PRO A 46 -6.11 2.33 16.93
CA PRO A 46 -5.37 3.50 16.43
C PRO A 46 -5.59 4.71 17.35
N TYR A 47 -5.38 4.55 18.66
CA TYR A 47 -5.51 5.63 19.63
C TYR A 47 -4.20 6.39 19.81
N PHE A 48 -4.27 7.71 19.92
CA PHE A 48 -3.13 8.56 20.21
C PHE A 48 -3.52 9.70 21.14
N THR A 49 -2.53 10.29 21.81
CA THR A 49 -2.73 11.44 22.68
C THR A 49 -2.23 12.72 22.03
N PHE A 50 -2.99 13.80 22.16
CA PHE A 50 -2.59 15.14 21.75
C PHE A 50 -3.20 16.16 22.71
N SER A 51 -2.39 17.09 23.25
CA SER A 51 -2.86 18.10 24.21
C SER A 51 -3.70 17.50 25.36
N ASP A 52 -3.17 16.46 26.01
CA ASP A 52 -3.81 15.74 27.12
C ASP A 52 -5.17 15.08 26.80
N SER A 53 -5.55 15.01 25.53
CA SER A 53 -6.78 14.38 25.06
C SER A 53 -6.48 13.12 24.25
N ILE A 54 -7.32 12.10 24.41
CA ILE A 54 -7.23 10.84 23.65
C ILE A 54 -8.08 10.96 22.40
N TYR A 55 -7.49 10.62 21.25
CA TYR A 55 -8.15 10.60 19.96
C TYR A 55 -8.08 9.21 19.34
N GLU A 56 -9.09 8.90 18.54
CA GLU A 56 -9.12 7.72 17.69
C GLU A 56 -8.89 8.14 16.25
N GLN A 57 -7.89 7.55 15.59
CA GLN A 57 -7.74 7.72 14.15
C GLN A 57 -8.75 6.82 13.43
N ILE A 58 -9.80 7.44 12.90
CA ILE A 58 -10.93 6.77 12.25
C ILE A 58 -10.64 6.23 10.84
N PHE A 59 -9.54 6.67 10.22
CA PHE A 59 -9.17 6.26 8.87
C PHE A 59 -7.66 6.37 8.64
N GLY A 60 -7.14 5.58 7.70
CA GLY A 60 -5.73 5.57 7.35
C GLY A 60 -4.91 4.67 8.28
N LEU A 61 -3.67 4.41 7.89
CA LEU A 61 -2.68 3.79 8.76
C LEU A 61 -2.05 4.85 9.68
N PRO A 62 -1.90 4.61 10.99
CA PRO A 62 -1.30 5.58 11.91
C PRO A 62 0.18 5.79 11.60
N MET A 63 0.56 7.02 11.32
CA MET A 63 1.96 7.41 11.14
C MET A 63 2.68 7.26 12.48
N GLY A 64 3.78 6.51 12.52
CA GLY A 64 4.51 6.19 13.74
C GLY A 64 4.20 4.81 14.34
N SER A 65 3.16 4.12 13.88
CA SER A 65 3.01 2.69 14.21
C SER A 65 4.10 1.87 13.54
N PRO A 66 4.78 0.96 14.27
CA PRO A 66 5.81 0.09 13.68
C PRO A 66 5.30 -0.82 12.55
N LEU A 67 4.00 -1.12 12.53
CA LEU A 67 3.40 -1.99 11.51
C LEU A 67 2.93 -1.22 10.27
N SER A 68 2.75 0.10 10.37
CA SER A 68 2.26 0.93 9.26
C SER A 68 3.16 0.88 8.01
N PRO A 69 4.51 0.97 8.11
CA PRO A 69 5.40 0.85 6.95
C PRO A 69 5.22 -0.47 6.20
N LEU A 70 5.20 -1.59 6.92
CA LEU A 70 5.01 -2.91 6.32
C LEU A 70 3.63 -3.03 5.70
N SER A 71 2.59 -2.60 6.42
CA SER A 71 1.19 -2.64 5.98
C SER A 71 0.98 -1.85 4.69
N ALA A 72 1.53 -0.64 4.62
CA ALA A 72 1.44 0.21 3.45
C ALA A 72 2.19 -0.43 2.27
N ASN A 73 3.42 -0.92 2.48
CA ASN A 73 4.19 -1.58 1.42
C ASN A 73 3.49 -2.80 0.84
N VAL A 74 2.92 -3.66 1.69
CA VAL A 74 2.20 -4.86 1.28
C VAL A 74 0.93 -4.50 0.49
N TYR A 75 0.18 -3.51 0.95
CA TYR A 75 -1.00 -3.05 0.24
C TYR A 75 -0.64 -2.40 -1.11
N MET A 76 0.46 -1.64 -1.19
CA MET A 76 0.94 -1.08 -2.46
C MET A 76 1.42 -2.17 -3.41
N ASP A 77 2.18 -3.19 -2.96
CA ASP A 77 2.57 -4.34 -3.81
C ASP A 77 1.35 -5.00 -4.45
N LYS A 78 0.30 -5.23 -3.66
CA LYS A 78 -0.96 -5.78 -4.16
C LYS A 78 -1.62 -4.88 -5.21
N SER A 79 -1.55 -3.57 -5.04
CA SER A 79 -2.12 -2.60 -5.99
C SER A 79 -1.29 -2.50 -7.26
N GLU A 80 0.04 -2.52 -7.14
CA GLU A 80 1.03 -2.47 -8.23
C GLU A 80 0.94 -3.67 -9.17
N ARG A 81 0.59 -4.86 -8.66
CA ARG A 81 0.30 -6.03 -9.52
C ARG A 81 -0.78 -5.75 -10.56
N LYS A 82 -1.70 -4.80 -10.30
CA LYS A 82 -2.72 -4.41 -11.29
C LYS A 82 -2.14 -3.55 -12.42
N PHE A 83 -0.95 -2.98 -12.26
CA PHE A 83 -0.28 -2.19 -13.30
C PHE A 83 0.16 -3.08 -14.47
N GLU A 84 0.27 -4.39 -14.25
CA GLU A 84 0.40 -5.39 -15.32
C GLU A 84 -0.77 -5.39 -16.30
N LYS A 85 -1.89 -4.73 -15.98
CA LYS A 85 -3.03 -4.56 -16.88
C LYS A 85 -3.03 -3.23 -17.64
N LEU A 86 -2.04 -2.36 -17.41
CA LEU A 86 -1.88 -1.13 -18.17
C LEU A 86 -1.81 -1.41 -19.68
N PRO A 87 -2.53 -0.66 -20.53
CA PRO A 87 -2.45 -0.80 -21.99
C PRO A 87 -1.03 -0.61 -22.52
N LEU A 88 -0.32 0.37 -21.98
CA LEU A 88 1.06 0.71 -22.31
C LEU A 88 1.96 0.42 -21.11
N LYS A 89 2.99 -0.41 -21.32
CA LYS A 89 3.84 -0.92 -20.23
C LYS A 89 5.00 0.04 -19.95
N LEU A 90 5.12 0.47 -18.69
CA LEU A 90 6.27 1.24 -18.24
C LEU A 90 7.54 0.41 -18.43
N ARG A 91 8.58 1.00 -19.04
CA ARG A 91 9.86 0.30 -19.29
C ARG A 91 10.60 0.02 -17.99
N VAL A 92 10.51 0.97 -17.06
CA VAL A 92 11.01 0.87 -15.69
C VAL A 92 9.92 1.41 -14.80
N LEU A 93 9.71 0.76 -13.66
CA LEU A 93 8.90 1.26 -12.56
C LEU A 93 9.62 0.92 -11.25
N MET A 94 9.99 1.93 -10.50
CA MET A 94 10.60 1.79 -9.19
C MET A 94 9.81 2.63 -8.19
N ARG A 95 9.51 2.06 -7.01
CA ARG A 95 8.87 2.78 -5.93
C ARG A 95 9.85 3.03 -4.80
N TYR A 96 9.87 4.26 -4.29
CA TYR A 96 10.49 4.62 -3.03
C TYR A 96 9.46 5.25 -2.10
N LEU A 97 9.02 4.50 -1.09
CA LEU A 97 7.91 4.87 -0.20
C LEU A 97 6.65 5.26 -0.99
N ASP A 98 6.38 6.56 -1.08
CA ASP A 98 5.20 7.17 -1.69
C ASP A 98 5.46 7.62 -3.15
N ASP A 99 6.73 7.67 -3.57
CA ASP A 99 7.15 8.19 -4.86
C ASP A 99 7.44 7.06 -5.85
N TYR A 100 7.16 7.35 -7.13
CA TYR A 100 7.45 6.45 -8.23
C TYR A 100 8.37 7.11 -9.24
N PHE A 101 9.38 6.34 -9.67
CA PHE A 101 10.18 6.64 -10.84
C PHE A 101 9.76 5.70 -11.97
N ALA A 102 9.45 6.26 -13.14
CA ALA A 102 9.04 5.49 -14.30
C ALA A 102 9.74 5.97 -15.58
N LEU A 103 10.09 5.02 -16.45
CA LEU A 103 10.57 5.31 -17.81
C LEU A 103 9.48 5.01 -18.83
N TRP A 104 9.14 6.03 -19.62
CA TRP A 104 8.09 5.99 -20.64
C TRP A 104 8.67 5.90 -22.06
N SER A 105 8.05 5.12 -22.94
CA SER A 105 8.57 4.87 -24.31
C SER A 105 7.59 5.22 -25.45
N TYR A 106 6.40 5.73 -25.15
CA TYR A 106 5.29 5.84 -26.11
C TYR A 106 4.88 7.28 -26.47
N GLY A 107 5.81 8.24 -26.39
CA GLY A 107 5.55 9.65 -26.70
C GLY A 107 4.75 10.40 -25.61
N LYS A 108 4.90 11.73 -25.55
CA LYS A 108 4.24 12.56 -24.52
C LYS A 108 2.70 12.55 -24.66
N GLU A 109 2.18 12.30 -25.86
CA GLU A 109 0.75 12.28 -26.18
C GLU A 109 -0.04 11.17 -25.46
N ASN A 110 0.58 10.02 -25.22
CA ASN A 110 -0.05 8.86 -24.56
C ASN A 110 0.24 8.82 -23.04
N LEU A 111 0.98 9.79 -22.52
CA LEU A 111 1.54 9.75 -21.16
C LEU A 111 0.45 9.74 -20.08
N ASN A 112 -0.67 10.43 -20.31
CA ASN A 112 -1.79 10.51 -19.38
C ASN A 112 -2.60 9.21 -19.26
N GLU A 113 -2.43 8.24 -20.17
CA GLU A 113 -3.18 6.98 -20.10
C GLU A 113 -2.86 6.17 -18.84
N SER A 114 -1.60 6.18 -18.41
CA SER A 114 -1.15 5.44 -17.23
C SER A 114 -1.77 5.96 -15.92
N PRO A 115 -1.61 7.24 -15.53
CA PRO A 115 -2.23 7.75 -14.32
C PRO A 115 -3.76 7.69 -14.37
N ASN A 116 -4.39 7.88 -15.54
CA ASN A 116 -5.84 7.75 -15.68
C ASN A 116 -6.36 6.34 -15.36
N PHE A 117 -5.64 5.29 -15.79
CA PHE A 117 -5.98 3.92 -15.44
C PHE A 117 -5.71 3.62 -13.97
N ILE A 118 -4.54 4.00 -13.46
CA ILE A 118 -4.12 3.67 -12.09
C ILE A 118 -5.02 4.35 -11.05
N ASN A 119 -5.43 5.59 -11.30
CA ASN A 119 -6.32 6.36 -10.41
C ASN A 119 -7.74 5.78 -10.31
N GLN A 120 -8.10 4.80 -11.15
CA GLN A 120 -9.36 4.06 -11.04
C GLN A 120 -9.25 2.82 -10.13
N LEU A 121 -8.03 2.44 -9.71
CA LEU A 121 -7.80 1.21 -8.95
C LEU A 121 -8.20 1.32 -7.48
N ASP A 122 -8.10 2.52 -6.90
CA ASP A 122 -8.55 2.83 -5.55
C ASP A 122 -8.96 4.31 -5.44
N GLU A 123 -10.19 4.56 -4.99
CA GLU A 123 -10.79 5.90 -4.92
C GLU A 123 -10.03 6.89 -4.02
N ARG A 124 -9.22 6.38 -3.07
CA ARG A 124 -8.48 7.22 -2.11
C ARG A 124 -7.01 7.40 -2.45
N ILE A 125 -6.53 6.71 -3.49
CA ILE A 125 -5.13 6.78 -3.90
C ILE A 125 -5.07 7.42 -5.27
N THR A 126 -4.62 8.67 -5.27
CA THR A 126 -4.44 9.46 -6.48
C THR A 126 -2.95 9.63 -6.74
N PHE A 127 -2.54 9.23 -7.93
CA PHE A 127 -1.22 9.40 -8.49
C PHE A 127 -1.21 10.67 -9.33
N THR A 128 -0.27 11.55 -9.01
CA THR A 128 0.12 12.68 -9.85
C THR A 128 1.42 12.32 -10.56
N MET A 129 1.70 13.02 -11.66
CA MET A 129 2.87 12.75 -12.48
C MET A 129 3.54 14.08 -12.81
N GLU A 130 4.86 14.09 -12.65
CA GLU A 130 5.74 15.16 -13.11
C GLU A 130 6.63 14.59 -14.21
N VAL A 131 6.89 15.39 -15.24
CA VAL A 131 7.70 14.99 -16.39
C VAL A 131 8.97 15.81 -16.36
N GLU A 132 10.11 15.13 -16.46
CA GLU A 132 11.40 15.81 -16.62
C GLU A 132 11.40 16.54 -17.96
N ASP A 133 11.62 17.85 -17.91
CA ASP A 133 11.87 18.70 -19.07
C ASP A 133 13.36 19.10 -19.06
N GLU A 134 13.96 19.22 -20.25
CA GLU A 134 15.35 19.66 -20.44
C GLU A 134 15.58 21.12 -20.05
#